data_AF-A0A256XBE4-F1
#
_entry.id   AF-A0A256XBE4-F1
#
_cell.length_a   1.000
_cell.length_b   1.000
_cell.length_c   1.000
_cell.angle_alpha   90.00
_cell.angle_beta   90.00
_cell.angle_gamma   90.00
#
_symmetry.space_group_name_H-M   'P 1'
#
loop_
_entity.id
_entity.type
_entity.pdbx_description
1 polymer ?
#
loop_
_entity_poly.entity_id
_entity_poly.type
_entity_poly.pdbx_seq_one_letter_code
_entity_poly.pdbx_strand_id
1 'polypeptide(L)'
;MIVPTGHPPLDGRIKGIPEASVTSVSFRPGTAYYAFIGKIGLSYIKTTGKTTVYIAIDRSPSELSEMLKVFNVRVENFQKFYVFPHVEQGSCVIIDSLTYFFVGAPKNLEEKIVKLLLSLKSKVRKHSSICIL
;
A
#
# COMPACT_ATOMS: atom_id res chain seq x y z
N MET A 1 0.39 -10.65 13.53
CA MET A 1 -0.97 -10.06 13.67
C MET A 1 -1.73 -10.17 12.34
N ILE A 2 -3.07 -10.04 12.32
CA ILE A 2 -3.85 -9.95 11.08
C ILE A 2 -4.63 -8.62 11.10
N VAL A 3 -4.52 -7.85 10.01
CA VAL A 3 -5.14 -6.52 9.86
C VAL A 3 -6.38 -6.65 8.97
N PRO A 4 -7.57 -6.24 9.42
CA PRO A 4 -8.76 -6.25 8.57
C PRO A 4 -8.60 -5.29 7.39
N THR A 5 -9.19 -5.60 6.25
CA THR A 5 -9.15 -4.75 5.04
C THR A 5 -10.01 -3.49 5.16
N GLY A 6 -10.88 -3.44 6.19
CA GLY A 6 -11.92 -2.41 6.29
C GLY A 6 -13.13 -2.70 5.38
N HIS A 7 -13.19 -3.91 4.80
CA HIS A 7 -14.30 -4.39 4.00
C HIS A 7 -14.80 -5.75 4.54
N PRO A 8 -15.82 -5.76 5.43
CA PRO A 8 -16.25 -6.96 6.13
C PRO A 8 -16.58 -8.18 5.25
N PRO A 9 -17.21 -8.04 4.07
CA PRO A 9 -17.42 -9.17 3.17
C PRO A 9 -16.14 -9.83 2.67
N LEU A 10 -15.07 -9.03 2.45
CA LEU A 10 -13.76 -9.55 2.06
C LEU A 10 -13.04 -10.16 3.25
N ASP A 11 -13.11 -9.52 4.42
CA ASP A 11 -12.53 -10.06 5.65
C ASP A 11 -13.14 -11.41 6.03
N GLY A 12 -14.43 -11.65 5.76
CA GLY A 12 -15.06 -12.97 5.92
C GLY A 12 -14.47 -14.06 5.01
N ARG A 13 -13.87 -13.68 3.87
CA ARG A 13 -13.28 -14.60 2.88
C ARG A 13 -11.78 -14.85 3.11
N ILE A 14 -11.01 -13.78 3.33
CA ILE A 14 -9.53 -13.86 3.43
C ILE A 14 -9.02 -13.74 4.87
N LYS A 15 -9.90 -13.45 5.83
CA LYS A 15 -9.60 -13.21 7.26
C LYS A 15 -8.75 -11.97 7.55
N GLY A 16 -8.58 -11.09 6.57
CA GLY A 16 -7.72 -9.91 6.64
C GLY A 16 -6.33 -10.15 6.02
N ILE A 17 -5.41 -9.22 6.25
CA ILE A 17 -4.04 -9.24 5.71
C ILE A 17 -3.06 -9.51 6.85
N PRO A 18 -2.26 -10.58 6.76
CA PRO A 18 -1.28 -10.89 7.78
C PRO A 18 -0.18 -9.83 7.81
N GLU A 19 0.33 -9.56 8.99
CA GLU A 19 1.55 -8.78 9.19
C GLU A 19 2.75 -9.46 8.50
N ALA A 20 3.80 -8.70 8.19
CA ALA A 20 4.98 -9.17 7.47
C ALA A 20 4.66 -9.77 6.08
N SER A 21 3.64 -9.22 5.41
CA SER A 21 3.18 -9.69 4.10
C SER A 21 3.23 -8.63 3.00
N VAL A 22 3.46 -9.11 1.78
CA VAL A 22 3.29 -8.34 0.55
C VAL A 22 2.03 -8.90 -0.12
N THR A 23 1.01 -8.05 -0.30
CA THR A 23 -0.27 -8.42 -0.91
C THR A 23 -0.47 -7.59 -2.16
N SER A 24 -0.69 -8.25 -3.30
CA SER A 24 -1.04 -7.55 -4.54
C SER A 24 -2.55 -7.52 -4.70
N VAL A 25 -3.08 -6.37 -5.11
CA VAL A 25 -4.51 -6.15 -5.29
C VAL A 25 -4.76 -5.57 -6.68
N SER A 26 -5.13 -6.46 -7.61
CA SER A 26 -5.43 -6.06 -8.98
C SER A 26 -6.82 -5.43 -9.07
N PHE A 27 -6.86 -4.10 -9.15
CA PHE A 27 -8.07 -3.36 -9.50
C PHE A 27 -7.91 -2.71 -10.87
N ARG A 28 -9.05 -2.48 -11.54
CA ARG A 28 -9.08 -1.47 -12.61
C ARG A 28 -8.90 -0.08 -11.96
N PRO A 29 -8.03 0.79 -12.49
CA PRO A 29 -7.86 2.14 -11.97
C PRO A 29 -9.21 2.87 -11.86
N GLY A 30 -9.47 3.50 -10.72
CA GLY A 30 -10.72 4.23 -10.49
C GLY A 30 -11.14 4.30 -9.03
N THR A 31 -12.30 4.93 -8.78
CA THR A 31 -12.81 5.28 -7.45
C THR A 31 -12.86 4.11 -6.47
N ALA A 32 -13.17 2.90 -6.93
CA ALA A 32 -13.24 1.71 -6.08
C ALA A 32 -11.87 1.29 -5.51
N TYR A 33 -10.80 1.43 -6.30
CA TYR A 33 -9.45 1.17 -5.85
C TYR A 33 -9.04 2.15 -4.74
N TYR A 34 -9.27 3.45 -4.96
CA TYR A 34 -8.96 4.49 -3.98
C TYR A 34 -9.78 4.36 -2.69
N ALA A 35 -11.04 3.93 -2.81
CA ALA A 35 -11.86 3.60 -1.64
C ALA A 35 -11.28 2.40 -0.86
N PHE A 36 -10.78 1.38 -1.56
CA PHE A 36 -10.18 0.21 -0.95
C PHE A 36 -8.87 0.55 -0.23
N ILE A 37 -7.93 1.22 -0.89
CA ILE A 37 -6.62 1.60 -0.30
C ILE A 37 -6.78 2.59 0.87
N GLY A 38 -7.76 3.49 0.81
CA GLY A 38 -8.09 4.37 1.93
C GLY A 38 -8.62 3.60 3.13
N LYS A 39 -9.53 2.64 2.91
CA LYS A 39 -10.12 1.81 3.98
C LYS A 39 -9.08 0.92 4.65
N ILE A 40 -8.20 0.28 3.90
CA ILE A 40 -7.16 -0.57 4.47
C ILE A 40 -6.12 0.26 5.27
N GLY A 41 -5.72 1.43 4.77
CA GLY A 41 -4.84 2.34 5.53
C GLY A 41 -5.46 2.76 6.86
N LEU A 42 -6.72 3.20 6.85
CA LEU A 42 -7.46 3.52 8.09
C LEU A 42 -7.62 2.31 9.01
N SER A 43 -7.92 1.15 8.46
CA SER A 43 -8.06 -0.08 9.22
C SER A 43 -6.76 -0.47 9.91
N TYR A 44 -5.63 -0.32 9.22
CA TYR A 44 -4.30 -0.53 9.78
C TYR A 44 -4.02 0.41 10.96
N ILE A 45 -4.30 1.71 10.79
CA ILE A 45 -4.13 2.72 11.84
C ILE A 45 -4.98 2.36 13.06
N LYS A 46 -6.26 2.02 12.85
CA LYS A 46 -7.17 1.63 13.95
C LYS A 46 -6.74 0.36 14.67
N THR A 47 -6.20 -0.61 13.93
CA THR A 47 -5.82 -1.92 14.48
C THR A 47 -4.49 -1.85 15.23
N THR A 48 -3.55 -1.04 14.76
CA THR A 48 -2.16 -1.06 15.23
C THR A 48 -1.74 0.20 15.99
N GLY A 49 -2.48 1.30 15.84
CA GLY A 49 -2.08 2.62 16.31
C GLY A 49 -0.89 3.23 15.54
N LYS A 50 -0.44 2.60 14.45
CA LYS A 50 0.75 2.99 13.68
C LYS A 50 0.39 3.71 12.38
N THR A 51 1.40 4.34 11.78
CA THR A 51 1.27 5.11 10.54
C THR A 51 1.11 4.24 9.29
N THR A 52 0.40 4.80 8.31
CA THR A 52 0.38 4.30 6.93
C THR A 52 1.27 5.19 6.08
N VAL A 53 2.00 4.62 5.14
CA VAL A 53 2.88 5.29 4.20
C VAL A 53 2.32 5.05 2.80
N TYR A 54 1.91 6.12 2.13
CA TYR A 54 1.41 6.04 0.76
C TYR A 54 2.50 6.45 -0.24
N ILE A 55 2.83 5.55 -1.15
CA ILE A 55 3.75 5.80 -2.25
C ILE A 55 2.91 5.91 -3.52
N ALA A 56 2.44 7.14 -3.78
CA ALA A 56 1.85 7.54 -5.05
C ALA A 56 2.98 7.86 -6.02
N ILE A 57 2.98 7.27 -7.21
CA ILE A 57 4.00 7.57 -8.22
C ILE A 57 3.40 8.29 -9.43
N ASP A 58 2.08 8.24 -9.60
CA ASP A 58 1.34 8.85 -10.70
C ASP A 58 0.54 10.11 -10.30
N ARG A 59 0.44 10.44 -9.01
CA ARG A 59 -0.38 11.56 -8.51
C ARG A 59 0.32 12.37 -7.44
N SER A 60 0.00 13.66 -7.41
CA SER A 60 0.46 14.57 -6.37
C SER A 60 -0.21 14.27 -5.01
N PRO A 61 0.44 14.61 -3.88
CA PRO A 61 -0.15 14.49 -2.53
C PRO A 61 -1.49 15.22 -2.38
N SER A 62 -1.66 16.36 -3.06
CA SER A 62 -2.88 17.17 -3.08
C SER A 62 -4.05 16.43 -3.73
N GLU A 63 -3.83 15.81 -4.89
CA GLU A 63 -4.88 15.06 -5.60
C GLU A 63 -5.31 13.83 -4.81
N LEU A 64 -4.35 13.10 -4.23
CA LEU A 64 -4.64 11.98 -3.34
C LEU A 64 -5.49 12.43 -2.13
N SER A 65 -5.18 13.62 -1.58
CA SER A 65 -5.93 14.18 -0.45
C SER A 65 -7.36 14.52 -0.77
N GLU A 66 -7.62 15.13 -1.91
CA GLU A 66 -8.98 15.40 -2.36
C GLU A 66 -9.78 14.11 -2.57
N MET A 67 -9.16 13.08 -3.13
CA MET A 67 -9.81 11.78 -3.33
C MET A 67 -10.10 11.07 -2.00
N LEU A 68 -9.15 11.08 -1.06
CA LEU A 68 -9.29 10.44 0.25
C LEU A 68 -10.28 11.19 1.17
N LYS A 69 -10.44 12.52 1.02
CA LYS A 69 -11.47 13.30 1.72
C LYS A 69 -12.88 12.76 1.46
N VAL A 70 -13.17 12.34 0.23
CA VAL A 70 -14.48 11.74 -0.14
C VAL A 70 -14.80 10.50 0.70
N PHE A 71 -13.78 9.80 1.19
CA PHE A 71 -13.91 8.61 2.01
C PHE A 71 -13.73 8.87 3.51
N ASN A 72 -13.71 10.14 3.92
CA ASN A 72 -13.46 10.58 5.30
C ASN A 72 -12.10 10.07 5.85
N VAL A 73 -11.11 9.93 4.96
CA VAL A 73 -9.75 9.50 5.28
C VAL A 73 -8.86 10.74 5.35
N ARG A 74 -8.33 11.08 6.53
CA ARG A 74 -7.40 12.21 6.68
C ARG A 74 -5.99 11.84 6.20
N VAL A 75 -5.48 12.56 5.19
CA VAL A 75 -4.15 12.34 4.59
C VAL A 75 -2.98 12.59 5.53
N GLU A 76 -3.21 13.36 6.60
CA GLU A 76 -2.25 13.56 7.69
C GLU A 76 -1.70 12.23 8.24
N ASN A 77 -2.47 11.13 8.13
CA ASN A 77 -2.07 9.80 8.57
C ASN A 77 -1.26 8.98 7.53
N PHE A 78 -1.07 9.50 6.31
CA PHE A 78 -0.40 8.86 5.16
C PHE A 78 0.99 9.45 4.86
N GLN A 79 1.48 10.33 5.74
CA GLN A 79 2.69 11.13 5.54
C GLN A 79 3.95 10.25 5.47
N LYS A 80 4.36 9.93 4.25
CA LYS A 80 5.71 10.06 3.71
C LYS A 80 5.73 9.57 2.25
N PHE A 81 6.10 10.45 1.33
CA PHE A 81 6.28 10.11 -0.08
C PHE A 81 7.75 9.77 -0.33
N TYR A 82 8.03 8.59 -0.88
CA TYR A 82 9.39 8.19 -1.21
C TYR A 82 9.51 7.82 -2.69
N VAL A 83 10.59 8.30 -3.32
CA VAL A 83 11.00 7.94 -4.70
C VAL A 83 11.39 6.45 -4.80
N PHE A 84 11.67 5.80 -3.66
CA PHE A 84 11.94 4.37 -3.53
C PHE A 84 11.16 3.79 -2.35
N PRO A 85 10.64 2.55 -2.40
CA PRO A 85 9.91 1.97 -1.29
C PRO A 85 10.73 1.89 -0.01
N HIS A 86 10.49 2.85 0.89
CA HIS A 86 11.01 2.86 2.24
C HIS A 86 9.95 2.25 3.14
N VAL A 87 10.33 1.17 3.83
CA VAL A 87 9.44 0.45 4.74
C VAL A 87 9.91 0.78 6.14
N GLU A 88 9.14 1.60 6.85
CA GLU A 88 9.40 1.91 8.26
C GLU A 88 8.93 0.76 9.16
N GLN A 89 9.46 0.68 10.38
CA GLN A 89 9.07 -0.33 11.35
C GLN A 89 7.58 -0.22 11.70
N GLY A 90 6.83 -1.30 11.49
CA GLY A 90 5.40 -1.36 11.78
C GLY A 90 4.57 -0.39 10.92
N SER A 91 4.91 -0.23 9.65
CA SER A 91 4.13 0.60 8.72
C SER A 91 3.23 -0.23 7.80
N CYS A 92 2.17 0.40 7.29
CA CYS A 92 1.48 -0.08 6.10
C CYS A 92 1.98 0.70 4.90
N VAL A 93 2.64 0.04 3.94
CA VAL A 93 3.17 0.69 2.73
C VAL A 93 2.28 0.37 1.54
N ILE A 94 1.65 1.37 0.95
CA ILE A 94 0.81 1.21 -0.24
C ILE A 94 1.58 1.75 -1.45
N ILE A 95 1.78 0.92 -2.48
CA ILE A 95 2.47 1.29 -3.72
C ILE A 95 1.47 1.35 -4.86
N ASP A 96 1.18 2.55 -5.36
CA ASP A 96 0.22 2.80 -6.44
C ASP A 96 0.89 3.59 -7.58
N SER A 97 1.24 2.98 -8.72
CA SER A 97 1.21 1.56 -9.08
C SER A 97 2.62 1.01 -9.23
N LEU A 98 2.83 -0.28 -8.90
CA LEU A 98 4.13 -0.94 -9.08
C LEU A 98 4.64 -0.84 -10.53
N THR A 99 3.72 -0.88 -11.50
CA THR A 99 4.01 -0.76 -12.94
C THR A 99 4.69 0.55 -13.32
N TYR A 100 4.51 1.62 -12.54
CA TYR A 100 5.15 2.90 -12.83
C TYR A 100 6.69 2.81 -12.79
N PHE A 101 7.26 2.05 -11.84
CA PHE A 101 8.72 1.88 -11.70
C PHE A 101 9.40 1.23 -12.92
N PHE A 102 8.59 0.80 -13.88
CA PHE A 102 8.98 -0.03 -15.00
C PHE A 102 8.61 0.58 -16.36
N VAL A 103 7.94 1.74 -16.36
CA VAL A 103 7.64 2.48 -17.59
C VAL A 103 8.97 2.93 -18.21
N GLY A 104 9.22 2.51 -19.46
CA GLY A 104 10.48 2.80 -20.17
C GLY A 104 11.68 1.94 -19.75
N ALA A 105 11.48 0.88 -18.96
CA ALA A 105 12.58 0.00 -18.58
C ALA A 105 13.17 -0.75 -19.81
N PRO A 106 14.50 -0.79 -19.98
CA PRO A 106 15.16 -1.57 -21.02
C PRO A 106 15.02 -3.09 -20.78
N LYS A 107 15.54 -3.91 -21.71
CA LYS A 107 15.61 -5.39 -21.58
C LYS A 107 15.98 -5.80 -20.13
N ASN A 108 15.29 -6.80 -19.59
CA ASN A 108 15.36 -7.34 -18.20
C ASN A 108 14.36 -6.72 -17.19
N LEU A 109 13.19 -6.31 -17.67
CA LEU A 109 12.09 -5.84 -16.81
C LEU A 109 11.72 -6.84 -15.71
N GLU A 110 11.55 -8.11 -16.07
CA GLU A 110 11.16 -9.18 -15.13
C GLU A 110 12.17 -9.32 -13.98
N GLU A 111 13.47 -9.28 -14.29
CA GLU A 111 14.53 -9.38 -13.29
C GLU A 111 14.46 -8.21 -12.28
N LYS A 112 14.16 -7.00 -12.76
CA LYS A 112 14.01 -5.81 -11.91
C LYS A 112 12.76 -5.90 -11.02
N ILE A 113 11.64 -6.38 -11.56
CA ILE A 113 10.41 -6.63 -10.79
C ILE A 113 10.70 -7.65 -9.68
N VAL A 114 11.33 -8.78 -10.02
CA VAL A 114 11.66 -9.83 -9.04
C VAL A 114 12.57 -9.30 -7.94
N LYS A 115 13.64 -8.56 -8.28
CA LYS A 115 14.52 -7.94 -7.29
C LYS A 115 13.79 -6.97 -6.36
N LEU A 116 12.87 -6.17 -6.90
CA LEU A 116 12.05 -5.26 -6.11
C LEU A 116 11.13 -6.02 -5.15
N LEU A 117 10.41 -7.04 -5.63
CA LEU A 117 9.51 -7.85 -4.81
C LEU A 117 10.25 -8.60 -3.69
N LEU A 118 11.44 -9.14 -3.98
CA LEU A 118 12.29 -9.79 -2.98
C LEU A 118 12.79 -8.79 -1.92
N SER A 119 13.22 -7.60 -2.35
CA SER A 119 13.64 -6.52 -1.45
C SER A 119 12.50 -6.07 -0.54
N LEU A 120 11.31 -5.85 -1.10
CA LEU A 120 10.09 -5.51 -0.34
C LEU A 120 9.75 -6.60 0.67
N LYS A 121 9.69 -7.87 0.24
CA LYS A 121 9.38 -9.00 1.12
C LYS A 121 10.36 -9.11 2.29
N SER A 122 11.66 -8.90 2.02
CA SER A 122 12.71 -8.89 3.06
C SER A 122 12.49 -7.76 4.06
N LYS A 123 12.29 -6.52 3.57
CA LYS A 123 12.07 -5.34 4.41
C LYS A 123 10.79 -5.46 5.25
N VAL A 124 9.68 -5.85 4.63
CA VAL A 124 8.38 -6.02 5.26
C VAL A 124 8.45 -7.04 6.41
N ARG A 125 9.20 -8.14 6.23
CA ARG A 125 9.46 -9.10 7.31
C ARG A 125 10.33 -8.53 8.41
N LYS A 126 11.44 -7.87 8.05
CA LYS A 126 12.36 -7.26 9.02
C LYS A 126 11.67 -6.21 9.89
N HIS A 127 10.75 -5.46 9.31
CA HIS A 127 10.10 -4.32 9.95
C HIS A 127 8.73 -4.65 10.55
N SER A 128 8.25 -5.89 10.45
CA SER A 128 6.89 -6.29 10.86
C SER A 128 5.82 -5.35 10.28
N SER A 129 5.95 -5.09 8.99
CA SER A 129 5.11 -4.15 8.24
C SER A 129 4.16 -4.90 7.32
N ILE A 130 3.23 -4.21 6.66
CA ILE A 130 2.50 -4.76 5.52
C ILE A 130 2.79 -3.93 4.28
N CYS A 131 2.79 -4.56 3.11
CA CYS A 131 2.92 -3.86 1.84
C CYS A 131 1.79 -4.27 0.91
N ILE A 132 1.12 -3.27 0.34
CA ILE A 132 0.02 -3.42 -0.61
C ILE A 132 0.52 -2.92 -1.97
N LEU A 133 0.40 -3.77 -2.99
CA LEU A 133 0.83 -3.54 -4.37
C LEU A 133 -0.35 -3.48 -5.33
#